data_AF-A0A957GRW4-F1
#
_entry.id   AF-A0A957GRW4-F1
#
_cell.length_a   1.000
_cell.length_b   1.000
_cell.length_c   1.000
_cell.angle_alpha   90.00
_cell.angle_beta   90.00
_cell.angle_gamma   90.00
#
_symmetry.space_group_name_H-M   'P 1'
#
loop_
_entity.id
_entity.type
_entity.pdbx_description
1 polymer ?
#
loop_
_entity_poly.entity_id
_entity_poly.type
_entity_poly.pdbx_seq_one_letter_code
_entity_poly.pdbx_strand_id
1 'polypeptide(L)'
;MIDQHNLEVIDSSQAIDGATVEIVQFSNLSGSADVRTAENLYYVRQSGMRLKMVRIVLQNSHVRVEPGALYYMKGRLQMKASTGGGILKGLSRKVLSGETFFVNEIHGTGEIYLE
;
A
#
# COMPACT_ATOMS: atom_id res chain seq x y z
N MET A 1 1.71 -9.10 14.78
CA MET A 1 2.07 -9.80 13.53
C MET A 1 0.76 -10.00 12.79
N ILE A 2 0.50 -9.29 11.68
CA ILE A 2 -0.72 -9.53 10.88
C ILE A 2 -0.54 -10.90 10.25
N ASP A 3 -1.46 -11.81 10.55
CA ASP A 3 -1.39 -13.18 10.09
C ASP A 3 -1.50 -13.20 8.56
N GLN A 4 -0.43 -13.65 7.90
CA GLN A 4 -0.27 -13.63 6.44
C GLN A 4 -1.22 -14.61 5.73
N HIS A 5 -1.92 -15.45 6.48
CA HIS A 5 -2.81 -16.50 6.00
C HIS A 5 -4.20 -16.00 5.56
N ASN A 6 -4.45 -14.68 5.60
CA ASN A 6 -5.78 -14.11 5.34
C ASN A 6 -5.93 -13.35 4.01
N LEU A 7 -4.94 -13.38 3.11
CA LEU A 7 -5.01 -12.64 1.85
C LEU A 7 -4.97 -13.57 0.62
N GLU A 8 -5.92 -13.38 -0.29
CA GLU A 8 -6.04 -14.08 -1.57
C GLU A 8 -5.71 -13.12 -2.71
N VAL A 9 -4.95 -13.58 -3.72
CA VAL A 9 -4.66 -12.79 -4.93
C VAL A 9 -5.84 -12.91 -5.89
N ILE A 10 -6.44 -11.78 -6.27
CA ILE A 10 -7.54 -11.69 -7.23
C ILE A 10 -7.01 -11.41 -8.64
N ASP A 11 -5.99 -10.56 -8.73
CA ASP A 11 -5.38 -10.16 -9.99
C ASP A 11 -3.89 -9.89 -9.79
N SER A 12 -3.10 -10.07 -10.84
CA SER A 12 -1.65 -9.95 -10.79
C SER A 12 -1.09 -9.49 -12.14
N SER A 13 -0.16 -8.55 -12.10
CA SER A 13 0.59 -8.08 -13.25
C SER A 13 2.05 -7.92 -12.89
N GLN A 14 2.94 -8.40 -13.77
CA GLN A 14 4.38 -8.31 -13.58
C GLN A 14 4.99 -7.27 -14.53
N ALA A 15 5.79 -6.37 -13.97
CA ALA A 15 6.57 -5.40 -14.71
C ALA A 15 7.83 -6.04 -15.31
N ILE A 16 8.43 -5.35 -16.28
CA ILE A 16 9.62 -5.80 -17.02
C ILE A 16 10.81 -6.04 -16.09
N ASP A 17 10.91 -5.28 -15.00
CA ASP A 17 11.98 -5.39 -14.01
C ASP A 17 11.73 -6.46 -12.93
N GLY A 18 10.69 -7.28 -13.09
CA GLY A 18 10.33 -8.36 -12.19
C GLY A 18 9.51 -7.93 -10.97
N ALA A 19 9.20 -6.64 -10.80
CA ALA A 19 8.25 -6.20 -9.78
C ALA A 19 6.84 -6.73 -10.12
N THR A 20 6.12 -7.23 -9.12
CA THR A 20 4.75 -7.74 -9.30
C THR A 20 3.78 -6.82 -8.56
N VAL A 21 2.71 -6.40 -9.23
CA VAL A 21 1.58 -5.68 -8.63
C VAL A 21 0.39 -6.64 -8.56
N GLU A 22 -0.22 -6.75 -7.40
CA GLU A 22 -1.31 -7.67 -7.13
C GLU A 22 -2.47 -6.93 -6.47
N ILE A 23 -3.69 -7.28 -6.86
CA ILE A 23 -4.90 -6.97 -6.11
C ILE A 23 -5.14 -8.13 -5.17
N VAL A 24 -5.03 -7.89 -3.86
CA VAL A 24 -5.28 -8.90 -2.83
C VAL A 24 -6.59 -8.61 -2.09
N GLN A 25 -7.30 -9.63 -1.65
CA GLN A 25 -8.47 -9.50 -0.79
C GLN A 25 -8.32 -10.26 0.52
N PHE A 26 -8.93 -9.75 1.58
CA PHE A 26 -9.08 -10.51 2.80
C PHE A 26 -10.08 -11.65 2.61
N SER A 27 -9.72 -12.85 3.07
CA SER A 27 -10.59 -14.03 3.05
C SER A 27 -11.91 -13.76 3.81
N ASN A 28 -11.84 -12.92 4.84
CA ASN A 28 -12.98 -12.55 5.67
C ASN A 28 -12.91 -11.10 6.19
N LEU A 29 -14.08 -10.46 6.34
CA LEU A 29 -14.25 -9.19 7.03
C LEU A 29 -14.59 -9.44 8.50
N SER A 30 -13.73 -8.99 9.41
CA SER A 30 -13.91 -9.10 10.86
C SER A 30 -13.22 -7.94 11.57
N GLY A 31 -13.48 -7.74 12.87
CA GLY A 31 -12.65 -6.86 13.70
C GLY A 31 -13.25 -5.53 14.13
N SER A 32 -14.58 -5.35 14.07
CA SER A 32 -15.20 -4.21 14.74
C SER A 32 -15.57 -4.54 16.19
N ALA A 33 -15.14 -3.70 17.13
CA ALA A 33 -15.60 -3.73 18.52
C ALA A 33 -16.93 -2.97 18.73
N ASP A 34 -17.33 -2.11 17.78
CA ASP A 34 -18.64 -1.46 17.76
C ASP A 34 -19.67 -2.39 17.09
N VAL A 35 -20.78 -2.64 17.79
CA VAL A 35 -21.82 -3.59 17.38
C VAL A 35 -22.46 -3.19 16.05
N ARG A 36 -22.76 -1.90 15.86
CA ARG A 36 -23.42 -1.40 14.64
C ARG A 36 -22.52 -1.58 13.41
N THR A 37 -21.24 -1.31 13.57
CA THR A 37 -20.25 -1.55 12.52
C THR A 37 -20.07 -3.04 12.26
N ALA A 38 -20.13 -3.89 13.30
CA ALA A 38 -20.08 -5.33 13.13
C ALA A 38 -21.30 -5.87 12.35
N GLU A 39 -22.50 -5.36 12.59
CA GLU A 39 -23.72 -5.68 11.82
C GLU A 39 -23.56 -5.28 10.34
N ASN A 40 -23.06 -4.08 10.07
CA ASN A 40 -22.79 -3.65 8.69
C ASN A 40 -21.77 -4.56 7.99
N LEU A 41 -20.66 -4.90 8.66
CA LEU A 41 -19.66 -5.81 8.13
C LEU A 41 -20.23 -7.22 7.86
N TYR A 42 -21.17 -7.68 8.68
CA TYR A 42 -21.87 -8.93 8.45
C TYR A 42 -22.63 -8.92 7.11
N TYR A 43 -23.45 -7.90 6.85
CA TYR A 43 -24.20 -7.81 5.60
C TYR A 43 -23.30 -7.61 4.37
N VAL A 44 -22.26 -6.77 4.50
CA VAL A 44 -21.24 -6.59 3.45
C VAL A 44 -20.58 -7.93 3.11
N ARG A 45 -20.22 -8.73 4.12
CA ARG A 45 -19.63 -10.06 3.91
C ARG A 45 -20.60 -11.01 3.19
N GLN A 46 -21.88 -11.01 3.58
CA GLN A 46 -22.90 -11.89 2.98
C GLN A 46 -23.15 -11.60 1.51
N SER A 47 -23.01 -10.34 1.07
CA SER A 47 -23.12 -9.99 -0.35
C SER A 47 -21.88 -10.38 -1.17
N GLY A 48 -20.93 -11.13 -0.59
CA GLY A 48 -19.69 -11.51 -1.24
C GLY A 48 -18.63 -10.41 -1.27
N MET A 49 -18.88 -9.23 -0.68
CA MET A 49 -17.87 -8.19 -0.62
C MET A 49 -16.77 -8.56 0.38
N ARG A 50 -15.54 -8.16 0.04
CA ARG A 50 -14.31 -8.35 0.81
C ARG A 50 -13.47 -7.08 0.70
N LEU A 51 -12.69 -6.79 1.74
CA LEU A 51 -11.73 -5.69 1.71
C LEU A 51 -10.59 -6.08 0.76
N LYS A 52 -10.21 -5.16 -0.12
CA LYS A 52 -9.12 -5.33 -1.07
C LYS A 52 -8.00 -4.36 -0.75
N MET A 53 -6.79 -4.70 -1.16
CA MET A 53 -5.60 -3.86 -1.08
C MET A 53 -4.74 -4.08 -2.31
N VAL A 54 -3.87 -3.13 -2.59
CA VAL A 54 -2.79 -3.32 -3.58
C VAL A 54 -1.55 -3.84 -2.85
N ARG A 55 -0.99 -4.96 -3.33
CA ARG A 55 0.30 -5.49 -2.89
C ARG A 55 1.31 -5.37 -4.01
N ILE A 56 2.47 -4.79 -3.73
CA ILE A 56 3.60 -4.73 -4.65
C ILE A 56 4.72 -5.59 -4.09
N VAL A 57 5.21 -6.55 -4.87
CA VAL A 57 6.32 -7.43 -4.54
C VAL A 57 7.54 -6.99 -5.34
N LEU A 58 8.62 -6.63 -4.65
CA LEU A 58 9.89 -6.23 -5.26
C LEU A 58 10.95 -7.31 -5.11
N GLN A 59 11.77 -7.48 -6.16
CA GLN A 59 12.95 -8.35 -6.17
C GLN A 59 14.16 -7.55 -6.65
N ASN A 60 14.88 -6.94 -5.70
CA ASN A 60 16.01 -6.04 -5.99
C ASN A 60 15.65 -4.95 -7.03
N SER A 61 14.43 -4.41 -6.92
CA SER A 61 13.87 -3.41 -7.80
C SER A 61 13.36 -2.22 -6.99
N HIS A 62 12.60 -1.32 -7.63
CA HIS A 62 12.05 -0.14 -6.97
C HIS A 62 10.66 0.18 -7.47
N VAL A 63 9.89 0.88 -6.64
CA VAL A 63 8.58 1.42 -7.04
C VAL A 63 8.39 2.82 -6.49
N ARG A 64 7.70 3.64 -7.27
CA ARG A 64 7.22 4.94 -6.84
C ARG A 64 5.77 4.83 -6.44
N VAL A 65 5.45 5.21 -5.22
CA VAL A 65 4.07 5.20 -4.70
C VAL A 65 3.57 6.63 -4.50
N GLU A 66 2.25 6.79 -4.56
CA GLU A 66 1.61 8.06 -4.22
C GLU A 66 1.86 8.40 -2.74
N PRO A 67 2.09 9.69 -2.40
CA PRO A 67 2.14 10.11 -0.99
C PRO A 67 0.85 9.71 -0.27
N GLY A 68 0.97 9.17 0.94
CA GLY A 68 -0.19 8.73 1.74
C GLY A 68 -0.67 7.31 1.44
N ALA A 69 -0.45 6.79 0.23
CA ALA A 69 -0.96 5.47 -0.15
C ALA A 69 -0.28 4.29 0.58
N LEU A 70 0.90 4.49 1.17
CA LEU A 70 1.64 3.42 1.86
C LEU A 70 0.96 3.06 3.19
N TYR A 71 0.42 1.85 3.28
CA TYR A 71 -0.14 1.30 4.52
C TYR A 71 0.95 0.66 5.39
N TYR A 72 1.66 -0.35 4.87
CA TYR A 72 2.88 -0.89 5.49
C TYR A 72 3.78 -1.58 4.46
N MET A 73 5.02 -1.87 4.85
CA MET A 73 5.94 -2.69 4.06
C MET A 73 6.71 -3.67 4.94
N LYS A 74 7.13 -4.80 4.38
CA LYS A 74 7.94 -5.81 5.07
C LYS A 74 9.05 -6.35 4.17
N GLY A 75 10.20 -6.67 4.76
CA GLY A 75 11.38 -7.17 4.05
C GLY A 75 12.53 -6.17 4.07
N ARG A 76 13.49 -6.37 3.16
CA ARG A 76 14.70 -5.53 3.04
C ARG A 76 14.39 -4.37 2.09
N LEU A 77 13.55 -3.45 2.56
CA LEU A 77 13.07 -2.29 1.81
C LEU A 77 13.57 -0.99 2.44
N GLN A 78 13.88 0.00 1.60
CA GLN A 78 14.30 1.33 2.02
C GLN A 78 13.49 2.39 1.28
N MET A 79 12.90 3.31 2.03
CA MET A 79 12.26 4.50 1.46
C MET A 79 13.31 5.56 1.15
N LYS A 80 13.32 6.03 -0.10
CA LYS A 80 14.06 7.21 -0.53
C LYS A 80 13.06 8.32 -0.83
N ALA A 81 13.09 9.36 0.00
CA ALA A 81 12.34 10.58 -0.26
C ALA A 81 13.08 11.40 -1.32
N SER A 82 12.43 11.68 -2.45
CA SER A 82 12.94 12.62 -3.45
C SER A 82 12.03 13.85 -3.52
N THR A 83 12.60 15.04 -3.39
CA THR A 83 11.87 16.31 -3.54
C THR A 83 11.59 16.69 -4.99
N GLY A 84 11.90 15.80 -5.95
CA GLY A 84 11.57 16.00 -7.38
C GLY A 84 12.10 17.33 -7.94
N GLY A 85 13.33 17.73 -7.59
CA GLY A 85 13.92 18.98 -8.08
C GLY A 85 14.92 19.70 -7.17
N GLY A 86 15.47 19.04 -6.14
CA GLY A 86 16.46 19.63 -5.22
C GLY A 86 15.85 20.26 -3.97
N ILE A 87 16.69 20.64 -3.01
CA ILE A 87 16.28 21.15 -1.68
C ILE A 87 15.48 22.46 -1.81
N LEU A 88 15.96 23.40 -2.64
CA LEU A 88 15.37 24.73 -2.80
C LEU A 88 13.97 24.70 -3.44
N LYS A 89 13.75 23.85 -4.45
CA LYS A 89 12.45 23.70 -5.14
C LYS A 89 11.45 22.84 -4.34
N GLY A 90 11.95 22.02 -3.41
CA GLY A 90 11.14 21.30 -2.43
C GLY A 90 10.63 22.23 -1.33
N LEU A 91 11.47 23.14 -0.84
CA LEU A 91 11.10 24.11 0.20
C LEU A 91 10.05 25.13 -0.29
N SER A 92 10.18 25.65 -1.52
CA SER A 92 9.19 26.59 -2.06
C SER A 92 7.80 25.97 -2.23
N ARG A 93 7.72 24.69 -2.63
CA ARG A 93 6.45 23.94 -2.70
C ARG A 93 5.87 23.61 -1.32
N LYS A 94 6.70 23.25 -0.35
CA LYS A 94 6.28 22.96 1.04
C LYS A 94 5.54 24.15 1.67
N VAL A 95 5.94 25.38 1.34
CA VAL A 95 5.30 26.61 1.83
C VAL A 95 3.97 26.89 1.11
N LEU A 96 3.81 26.43 -0.14
CA LEU A 96 2.62 26.67 -0.97
C LEU A 96 1.51 25.65 -0.73
N SER A 97 1.83 24.37 -0.54
CA SER A 97 0.81 23.30 -0.41
C SER A 97 0.56 22.85 1.03
N GLY A 98 1.42 23.20 2.00
CA GLY A 98 1.33 22.68 3.38
C GLY A 98 1.64 21.18 3.52
N GLU A 99 1.64 20.44 2.42
CA GLU A 99 1.95 19.02 2.33
C GLU A 99 3.40 18.80 1.90
N THR A 100 4.09 17.87 2.55
CA THR A 100 5.47 17.58 2.16
C THR A 100 5.47 16.63 0.97
N PHE A 101 5.63 17.18 -0.23
CA PHE A 101 5.83 16.40 -1.46
C PHE A 101 7.08 15.52 -1.34
N PHE A 102 6.88 14.27 -0.97
CA PHE A 102 7.88 13.24 -1.08
C PHE A 102 7.37 12.22 -2.06
N VAL A 103 7.91 12.27 -3.26
CA VAL A 103 7.90 11.10 -4.12
C VAL A 103 8.58 9.99 -3.33
N ASN A 104 7.78 9.05 -2.83
CA ASN A 104 8.26 7.94 -2.01
C ASN A 104 8.68 6.83 -2.96
N GLU A 105 9.98 6.77 -3.22
CA GLU A 105 10.56 5.68 -3.98
C GLU A 105 11.02 4.60 -3.00
N ILE A 106 10.45 3.41 -3.11
CA ILE A 106 10.79 2.27 -2.25
C ILE A 106 11.70 1.34 -3.03
N HIS A 107 12.87 1.04 -2.48
CA HIS A 107 13.90 0.21 -3.11
C HIS A 107 14.13 -1.06 -2.30
N GLY A 108 14.39 -2.18 -2.97
CA GLY A 108 14.91 -3.40 -2.36
C GLY A 108 14.12 -4.66 -2.69
N THR A 109 14.01 -5.56 -1.72
CA THR A 109 13.31 -6.84 -1.85
C THR A 109 12.33 -7.03 -0.70
N GLY A 110 11.06 -7.20 -1.02
CA GLY A 110 10.01 -7.33 -0.02
C GLY A 110 8.62 -7.07 -0.59
N GLU A 111 7.66 -6.90 0.32
CA GLU A 111 6.26 -6.62 -0.01
C GLU A 111 5.85 -5.27 0.54
N ILE A 112 5.13 -4.52 -0.28
CA ILE A 112 4.61 -3.18 0.00
C ILE A 112 3.09 -3.28 -0.13
N TYR A 113 2.37 -2.82 0.89
CA TYR A 113 0.92 -2.81 0.93
C TYR A 113 0.42 -1.38 0.90
N LEU A 114 -0.45 -1.09 -0.06
CA LEU A 114 -1.07 0.21 -0.24
C LEU A 114 -2.56 0.13 0.09
N GLU A 115 -3.14 1.27 0.46
CA GLU A 115 -4.59 1.41 0.67
C GLU A 115 -5.43 1.15 -0.59
#